data_AF-A0A946AZ88-F1
#
_entry.id   AF-A0A946AZ88-F1
#
_cell.length_a   1.000
_cell.length_b   1.000
_cell.length_c   1.000
_cell.angle_alpha   90.00
_cell.angle_beta   90.00
_cell.angle_gamma   90.00
#
_symmetry.space_group_name_H-M   'P 1'
#
loop_
_entity.id
_entity.type
_entity.pdbx_description
1 polymer ?
#
loop_
_entity_poly.entity_id
_entity_poly.type
_entity_poly.pdbx_seq_one_letter_code
_entity_poly.pdbx_strand_id
1 'polypeptide(L)'
;MAQREITVLKDVALITCIVQRGEAEPIIEAAREAGAQGATVNYGKGMGIRERLGILGVAVEVEKEVIQILVSSEQVDRVFERMYLAGKLDTPGMGIAYITPLEKAATYIPPEVLAKVSAG
;
A
#
# COMPACT_ATOMS: atom_id res chain seq x y z
N MET A 1 18.49 16.42 -29.63
CA MET A 1 18.02 15.36 -28.72
C MET A 1 16.51 15.48 -28.64
N ALA A 2 15.75 14.41 -28.86
CA ALA A 2 14.30 14.47 -28.75
C ALA A 2 13.91 14.86 -27.31
N GLN A 3 13.02 15.85 -27.17
CA GLN A 3 12.49 16.27 -25.87
C GLN A 3 11.80 15.06 -25.22
N ARG A 4 12.28 14.61 -24.05
CA ARG A 4 11.63 13.54 -23.30
C ARG A 4 10.56 14.19 -22.43
N GLU A 5 9.29 13.89 -22.69
CA GLU A 5 8.17 14.35 -21.87
C GLU A 5 7.83 13.34 -20.76
N ILE A 6 7.42 13.85 -19.61
CA ILE A 6 6.93 13.05 -18.49
C ILE A 6 5.42 13.20 -18.38
N THR A 7 4.69 12.09 -18.27
CA THR A 7 3.27 12.13 -17.87
C THR A 7 3.19 12.05 -16.36
N VAL A 8 2.50 13.00 -15.75
CA VAL A 8 2.36 13.12 -14.30
C VAL A 8 0.94 12.77 -13.89
N LEU A 9 0.82 11.79 -13.00
CA LEU A 9 -0.42 11.46 -12.30
C LEU A 9 -0.59 12.43 -11.12
N LYS A 10 -1.76 13.04 -11.03
CA LYS A 10 -2.22 13.90 -9.93
C LYS A 10 -3.42 13.25 -9.25
N ASP A 11 -3.82 13.77 -8.09
CA ASP A 11 -4.97 13.27 -7.33
C ASP A 11 -4.82 11.78 -6.99
N VAL A 12 -3.65 11.45 -6.44
CA VAL A 12 -3.26 10.10 -6.02
C VAL A 12 -2.81 10.12 -4.57
N ALA A 13 -2.97 8.98 -3.91
CA ALA A 13 -2.50 8.75 -2.56
C ALA A 13 -1.77 7.40 -2.45
N LEU A 14 -0.87 7.30 -1.48
CA LEU A 14 -0.21 6.05 -1.14
C LEU A 14 -0.82 5.48 0.13
N ILE A 15 -1.42 4.30 0.03
CA ILE A 15 -1.79 3.51 1.19
C ILE A 15 -0.57 2.66 1.57
N THR A 16 -0.15 2.77 2.83
CA THR A 16 0.88 1.92 3.43
C THR A 16 0.27 1.07 4.53
N CYS A 17 0.43 -0.25 4.45
CA CYS A 17 0.00 -1.20 5.48
C CYS A 17 1.21 -2.03 5.93
N ILE A 18 1.44 -2.10 7.24
CA ILE A 18 2.56 -2.81 7.85
C ILE A 18 1.99 -3.91 8.72
N VAL A 19 2.29 -5.16 8.38
CA VAL A 19 1.78 -6.36 9.05
C VAL A 19 2.89 -7.35 9.34
N GLN A 20 2.56 -8.44 10.03
CA GLN A 20 3.49 -9.54 10.26
C GLN A 20 3.84 -10.23 8.93
N ARG A 21 5.03 -10.85 8.89
CA ARG A 21 5.43 -11.71 7.78
C ARG A 21 4.36 -12.77 7.47
N GLY A 22 3.98 -12.89 6.19
CA GLY A 22 3.03 -13.91 5.72
C GLY A 22 1.57 -13.46 5.72
N GLU A 23 1.27 -12.26 6.21
CA GLU A 23 -0.09 -11.72 6.30
C GLU A 23 -0.43 -10.76 5.14
N ALA A 24 0.51 -10.47 4.22
CA ALA A 24 0.28 -9.50 3.15
C ALA A 24 -0.72 -9.96 2.07
N GLU A 25 -0.70 -11.24 1.69
CA GLU A 25 -1.50 -11.78 0.58
C GLU A 25 -3.01 -11.49 0.71
N PRO A 26 -3.70 -11.82 1.81
CA PRO A 26 -5.14 -11.55 1.92
C PRO A 26 -5.47 -10.05 1.86
N ILE A 27 -4.55 -9.19 2.30
CA ILE A 27 -4.72 -7.72 2.28
C ILE A 27 -4.58 -7.20 0.84
N ILE A 28 -3.61 -7.71 0.09
CA ILE A 28 -3.39 -7.37 -1.32
C ILE A 28 -4.58 -7.81 -2.17
N GLU A 29 -5.09 -9.02 -1.94
CA GLU A 29 -6.28 -9.52 -2.64
C GLU A 29 -7.51 -8.67 -2.35
N ALA A 30 -7.75 -8.30 -1.09
CA ALA A 30 -8.84 -7.40 -0.73
C ALA A 30 -8.71 -6.01 -1.38
N ALA A 31 -7.48 -5.49 -1.50
CA ALA A 31 -7.22 -4.25 -2.21
C ALA A 31 -7.51 -4.36 -3.71
N ARG A 32 -7.11 -5.49 -4.33
CA ARG A 32 -7.35 -5.78 -5.75
C ARG A 32 -8.84 -5.88 -6.06
N GLU A 33 -9.61 -6.59 -5.23
CA GLU A 33 -11.07 -6.64 -5.31
C GLU A 33 -11.71 -5.25 -5.18
N ALA A 34 -11.09 -4.36 -4.39
CA ALA A 34 -11.51 -2.97 -4.22
C ALA A 34 -11.08 -2.04 -5.38
N GLY A 35 -10.41 -2.57 -6.41
CA GLY A 35 -10.01 -1.85 -7.62
C GLY A 35 -8.54 -1.42 -7.69
N ALA A 36 -7.74 -1.73 -6.67
CA ALA A 36 -6.30 -1.47 -6.72
C ALA A 36 -5.65 -2.27 -7.87
N GLN A 37 -4.77 -1.63 -8.64
CA GLN A 37 -4.14 -2.23 -9.82
C GLN A 37 -2.88 -3.05 -9.48
N GLY A 38 -2.27 -2.81 -8.32
CA GLY A 38 -1.07 -3.52 -7.90
C GLY A 38 -0.56 -3.05 -6.54
N ALA A 39 0.37 -3.81 -5.98
CA ALA A 39 1.01 -3.51 -4.70
C ALA A 39 2.53 -3.70 -4.83
N THR A 40 3.29 -2.87 -4.11
CA THR A 40 4.71 -3.12 -3.83
C THR A 40 4.82 -3.65 -2.41
N VAL A 41 5.54 -4.76 -2.23
CA VAL A 41 5.75 -5.37 -0.91
C VAL A 41 7.23 -5.33 -0.58
N ASN A 42 7.56 -4.75 0.57
CA ASN A 42 8.90 -4.73 1.12
C ASN A 42 8.95 -5.58 2.38
N TYR A 43 10.10 -6.19 2.62
CA TYR A 43 10.36 -6.95 3.84
C TYR A 43 11.19 -6.11 4.80
N GLY A 44 10.80 -6.13 6.06
CA GLY A 44 11.45 -5.32 7.08
C GLY A 44 11.46 -5.98 8.44
N LYS A 45 12.02 -5.26 9.41
CA LYS A 45 11.92 -5.61 10.82
C LYS A 45 11.29 -4.44 11.56
N GLY A 46 10.33 -4.73 12.42
CA GLY A 46 9.63 -3.76 13.25
C GLY A 46 9.77 -4.10 14.73
N MET A 47 9.72 -3.08 15.57
CA MET A 47 9.57 -3.22 17.01
C MET A 47 8.49 -2.27 17.52
N GLY A 48 7.63 -2.77 18.39
CA GLY A 48 6.61 -2.04 19.14
C GLY A 48 6.78 -2.16 20.65
N ILE A 49 5.69 -1.92 21.38
CA ILE A 49 5.67 -1.98 22.86
C ILE A 49 5.78 -3.42 23.36
N ARG A 50 5.29 -4.41 22.61
CA ARG A 50 5.26 -5.82 23.04
C ARG A 50 6.66 -6.45 23.07
N GLU A 51 7.56 -6.07 22.18
CA GLU A 51 8.96 -6.52 22.22
C GLU A 51 9.72 -6.01 23.46
N ARG A 52 9.21 -4.96 24.15
CA ARG A 52 9.81 -4.43 25.39
C ARG A 52 9.45 -5.21 26.65
N LEU A 53 8.65 -6.28 26.56
CA LEU A 53 8.18 -7.08 27.70
C LEU A 53 9.19 -8.13 28.21
N GLY A 54 10.49 -8.01 27.87
CA GLY A 54 11.53 -8.94 28.32
C GLY A 54 11.40 -10.32 27.70
N ILE A 55 11.39 -11.39 28.51
CA ILE A 55 11.27 -12.79 28.04
C ILE A 55 10.01 -13.00 27.19
N LEU A 56 8.91 -12.29 27.49
CA LEU A 56 7.67 -12.33 26.71
C LEU A 56 7.81 -11.68 25.32
N GLY A 57 8.78 -10.78 25.15
CA GLY A 57 9.09 -10.13 23.87
C GLY A 57 9.82 -11.04 22.88
N VAL A 58 10.45 -12.13 23.34
CA VAL A 58 11.19 -13.08 22.48
C VAL A 58 10.24 -13.86 21.56
N ALA A 59 8.97 -14.02 21.95
CA ALA A 59 7.95 -14.69 21.14
C ALA A 59 7.31 -13.77 20.09
N VAL A 60 7.67 -12.48 20.04
CA VAL A 60 7.09 -11.52 19.10
C VAL A 60 7.86 -11.57 17.79
N GLU A 61 7.14 -11.86 16.71
CA GLU A 61 7.69 -11.82 15.36
C GLU A 61 8.13 -10.40 15.01
N VAL A 62 9.42 -10.23 14.74
CA VAL A 62 10.00 -8.94 14.36
C VAL A 62 9.94 -8.72 12.86
N GLU A 63 9.80 -9.79 12.08
CA GLU A 63 9.70 -9.69 10.63
C GLU A 63 8.36 -9.11 10.20
N LYS A 64 8.41 -8.13 9.30
CA LYS A 64 7.25 -7.41 8.78
C LYS A 64 7.19 -7.45 7.27
N GLU A 65 5.97 -7.33 6.77
CA GLU A 65 5.66 -7.00 5.39
C GLU A 65 5.08 -5.59 5.34
N VAL A 66 5.64 -4.75 4.46
CA VAL A 66 5.20 -3.39 4.21
C VAL A 66 4.59 -3.35 2.81
N ILE A 67 3.27 -3.27 2.78
CA ILE A 67 2.45 -3.21 1.57
C ILE A 67 2.25 -1.75 1.21
N GLN A 68 2.53 -1.39 -0.04
CA GLN A 68 2.39 -0.05 -0.56
C GLN A 68 1.54 -0.08 -1.83
N ILE A 69 0.42 0.63 -1.83
CA ILE A 69 -0.53 0.68 -2.94
C ILE A 69 -0.79 2.13 -3.30
N LEU A 70 -0.47 2.50 -4.54
CA LEU A 70 -0.82 3.80 -5.11
C LEU A 70 -2.20 3.70 -5.75
N VAL A 71 -3.10 4.61 -5.35
CA VAL A 71 -4.49 4.66 -5.80
C VAL A 71 -4.90 6.09 -6.15
N SER A 72 -5.95 6.25 -6.95
CA SER A 72 -6.58 7.56 -7.12
C SER A 72 -7.25 8.00 -5.82
N SER A 73 -7.36 9.31 -5.61
CA SER A 73 -8.06 9.88 -4.46
C SER A 73 -9.52 9.42 -4.36
N GLU A 74 -10.17 9.09 -5.49
CA GLU A 74 -11.54 8.57 -5.51
C GLU A 74 -11.65 7.14 -4.94
N GLN A 75 -10.58 6.36 -4.99
CA GLN A 75 -10.56 4.96 -4.55
C GLN A 75 -9.99 4.78 -3.15
N VAL A 76 -9.30 5.81 -2.62
CA VAL A 76 -8.45 5.68 -1.43
C VAL A 76 -9.20 5.12 -0.23
N ASP A 77 -10.38 5.66 0.10
CA ASP A 77 -11.14 5.26 1.28
C ASP A 77 -11.64 3.83 1.16
N ARG A 78 -12.19 3.46 0.00
CA ARG A 78 -12.68 2.10 -0.26
C ARG A 78 -11.56 1.08 -0.18
N VAL A 79 -10.41 1.35 -0.82
CA VAL A 79 -9.27 0.42 -0.79
C VAL A 79 -8.70 0.31 0.62
N PHE A 80 -8.56 1.45 1.33
CA PHE A 80 -8.07 1.49 2.70
C PHE A 80 -8.95 0.68 3.65
N GLU A 81 -10.28 0.84 3.60
CA GLU A 81 -11.21 0.10 4.44
C GLU A 81 -11.12 -1.42 4.20
N ARG A 82 -11.04 -1.84 2.93
CA ARG A 82 -10.94 -3.27 2.58
C ARG A 82 -9.63 -3.88 3.06
N MET A 83 -8.52 -3.15 2.94
CA MET A 83 -7.24 -3.57 3.50
C MET A 83 -7.29 -3.66 5.03
N TYR A 84 -7.90 -2.67 5.69
CA TYR A 84 -8.00 -2.60 7.15
C TYR A 84 -8.73 -3.82 7.73
N LEU A 85 -9.88 -4.16 7.16
CA LEU A 85 -10.68 -5.31 7.58
C LEU A 85 -9.99 -6.63 7.25
N ALA A 86 -9.40 -6.77 6.06
CA ALA A 86 -8.69 -7.99 5.67
C ALA A 86 -7.48 -8.26 6.57
N GLY A 87 -6.77 -7.21 6.98
CA GLY A 87 -5.62 -7.29 7.90
C GLY A 87 -6.01 -7.37 9.38
N LYS A 88 -7.31 -7.37 9.73
CA LYS A 88 -7.81 -7.38 11.11
C LYS A 88 -7.15 -6.29 11.97
N LEU A 89 -6.94 -5.11 11.40
CA LEU A 89 -6.21 -4.02 12.04
C LEU A 89 -6.98 -3.36 13.20
N ASP A 90 -8.22 -3.79 13.40
CA ASP A 90 -9.05 -3.55 14.60
C ASP A 90 -8.66 -4.45 15.79
N THR A 91 -7.79 -5.43 15.57
CA THR A 91 -7.32 -6.36 16.60
C THR A 91 -5.92 -5.99 17.09
N PRO A 92 -5.66 -6.01 18.43
CA PRO A 92 -4.35 -5.65 18.98
C PRO A 92 -3.18 -6.46 18.40
N GLY A 93 -2.20 -5.74 17.84
CA GLY A 93 -0.95 -6.32 17.36
C GLY A 93 -0.95 -6.84 15.91
N MET A 94 -2.03 -6.61 15.15
CA MET A 94 -2.12 -7.04 13.76
C MET A 94 -1.38 -6.13 12.77
N GLY A 95 -1.02 -4.92 13.17
CA GLY A 95 -0.23 -4.01 12.33
C GLY A 95 -0.72 -2.58 12.41
N ILE A 96 -0.34 -1.78 11.41
CA ILE A 96 -0.82 -0.42 11.21
C ILE A 96 -1.06 -0.17 9.73
N ALA A 97 -2.02 0.71 9.42
CA ALA A 97 -2.20 1.24 8.07
C ALA A 97 -2.36 2.76 8.12
N TYR A 98 -1.81 3.45 7.14
CA TYR A 98 -1.93 4.90 7.00
C TYR A 98 -1.91 5.33 5.54
N ILE A 99 -2.44 6.53 5.29
CA ILE A 99 -2.49 7.14 3.96
C ILE A 99 -1.48 8.29 3.93
N THR A 100 -0.66 8.34 2.87
CA THR A 100 0.25 9.45 2.59
C THR A 100 -0.26 10.19 1.33
N PRO A 101 -0.62 11.48 1.44
CA PRO A 101 -0.92 12.30 0.27
C PRO A 101 0.31 12.41 -0.64
N LEU A 102 0.11 12.28 -1.96
CA LEU A 102 1.19 12.43 -2.93
C LEU A 102 0.94 13.67 -3.80
N GLU A 103 1.97 14.48 -4.02
CA GLU A 103 1.87 15.63 -4.94
C GLU A 103 1.82 15.19 -6.41
N LYS A 104 2.56 14.12 -6.73
CA LYS A 104 2.73 13.62 -8.10
C LYS A 104 3.26 12.20 -8.10
N ALA A 105 2.87 11.43 -9.11
CA ALA A 105 3.51 10.18 -9.48
C ALA A 105 3.77 10.13 -10.99
N ALA A 106 4.73 9.31 -11.42
CA ALA A 106 5.02 9.10 -12.83
C ALA A 106 5.43 7.64 -13.06
N THR A 107 5.01 7.09 -14.18
CA THR A 107 5.39 5.74 -14.62
C THR A 107 5.39 5.69 -16.15
N TYR A 108 5.90 4.60 -16.71
CA TYR A 108 5.70 4.34 -18.13
C TYR A 108 4.23 4.06 -18.40
N ILE A 109 3.63 4.87 -19.27
CA ILE A 109 2.28 4.66 -19.76
C ILE A 109 2.40 4.32 -21.25
N PRO A 110 1.91 3.15 -21.69
CA PRO A 110 1.93 2.79 -23.10
C PRO A 110 1.23 3.86 -23.96
N PRO A 111 1.79 4.25 -25.13
CA PRO A 111 1.22 5.30 -25.97
C PRO A 111 -0.25 5.10 -26.34
N GLU A 112 -0.66 3.85 -26.54
CA GLU A 112 -2.04 3.46 -26.83
C GLU A 112 -3.02 3.71 -25.66
N VAL A 113 -2.53 3.70 -24.41
CA VAL A 113 -3.31 4.04 -23.23
C VAL A 113 -3.43 5.56 -23.12
N LEU A 114 -2.31 6.29 -23.29
CA LEU A 114 -2.31 7.76 -23.30
C LEU A 114 -3.27 8.32 -24.34
N ALA A 115 -3.28 7.77 -25.56
CA ALA A 115 -4.17 8.21 -26.61
C ALA A 115 -5.66 8.04 -26.26
N LYS A 116 -6.01 6.99 -25.50
CA LYS A 116 -7.40 6.75 -25.07
C LYS A 116 -7.85 7.70 -23.97
N VAL A 117 -6.96 8.03 -23.04
CA VAL A 117 -7.29 8.89 -21.88
C VAL A 117 -7.31 10.37 -22.29
N SER A 118 -6.49 10.78 -23.26
CA SER A 118 -6.47 12.17 -23.77
C SER A 118 -7.58 12.50 -24.77
N ALA A 119 -8.36 11.51 -25.22
CA ALA A 119 -9.40 11.67 -26.25
C ALA A 119 -10.83 11.77 -25.68
N GLY A 120 -11.00 11.63 -24.36
CA GLY A 120 -12.26 11.83 -23.63
C GLY A 120 -12.19 13.05 -22.75
#